data_AF-A0A7C9RSD6-F1
#
_entry.id   AF-A0A7C9RSD6-F1
#
_cell.length_a   1.000
_cell.length_b   1.000
_cell.length_c   1.000
_cell.angle_alpha   90.00
_cell.angle_beta   90.00
_cell.angle_gamma   90.00
#
_symmetry.space_group_name_H-M   'P 1'
#
loop_
_entity.id
_entity.type
_entity.pdbx_description
1 polymer ?
#
loop_
_entity_poly.entity_id
_entity_poly.type
_entity_poly.pdbx_seq_one_letter_code
_entity_poly.pdbx_strand_id
1 'polypeptide(L)'
;MREQQAGVTKPRQATVAEQRARAAALKAQQERFAAESAAFEKRRKTRKRWLIGGGVTVGVVALVAIWYAAASPKNVTAQCTDSNNVIVDDDYCDESYYRSHGGYSSGGFIYIGGSSYRYNYGGSGVVGQKAVGGSYTAPKGANVTTKSGTSVQRGGFGVSSGSSSSGG
;
A
#
# COMPACT_ATOMS: atom_id res chain seq x y z
N MET A 1 -16.35 -71.08 -17.54
CA MET A 1 -17.05 -69.87 -17.06
C MET A 1 -18.40 -69.81 -17.75
N ARG A 2 -19.46 -69.38 -17.07
CA ARG A 2 -20.81 -69.33 -17.65
C ARG A 2 -21.06 -67.91 -18.14
N GLU A 3 -21.03 -67.72 -19.45
CA GLU A 3 -21.14 -66.39 -20.07
C GLU A 3 -22.61 -65.99 -20.17
N GLN A 4 -22.92 -64.73 -19.83
CA GLN A 4 -24.28 -64.21 -19.95
C GLN A 4 -24.51 -63.71 -21.38
N GLN A 5 -25.44 -64.34 -22.11
CA GLN A 5 -25.84 -63.89 -23.44
C GLN A 5 -26.69 -62.61 -23.34
N ALA A 6 -26.23 -61.56 -24.02
CA ALA A 6 -26.95 -60.30 -24.15
C ALA A 6 -28.35 -60.53 -24.74
N GLY A 7 -29.38 -60.03 -24.07
CA GLY A 7 -30.78 -60.17 -24.50
C GLY A 7 -31.53 -61.40 -23.98
N VAL A 8 -30.84 -62.41 -23.44
CA VAL A 8 -31.46 -63.62 -22.88
C VAL A 8 -31.60 -63.55 -21.35
N THR A 9 -30.66 -62.87 -20.67
CA THR A 9 -30.69 -62.70 -19.21
C THR A 9 -31.53 -61.48 -18.81
N LYS A 10 -32.55 -61.70 -17.96
CA LYS A 10 -33.34 -60.61 -17.39
C LYS A 10 -32.59 -59.99 -16.21
N PRO A 11 -32.44 -58.65 -16.15
CA PRO A 11 -31.81 -58.00 -15.03
C PRO A 11 -32.60 -58.29 -13.74
N ARG A 12 -31.88 -58.58 -12.65
CA ARG A 12 -32.50 -58.75 -11.33
C ARG A 12 -33.24 -57.46 -10.94
N GLN A 13 -34.42 -57.58 -10.33
CA GLN A 13 -35.12 -56.43 -9.76
C GLN A 13 -34.22 -55.75 -8.71
N ALA A 14 -34.04 -54.43 -8.87
CA ALA A 14 -33.23 -53.63 -7.97
C ALA A 14 -33.84 -53.65 -6.57
N THR A 15 -33.00 -53.93 -5.58
CA THR A 15 -33.40 -53.88 -4.17
C THR A 15 -33.71 -52.43 -3.76
N VAL A 16 -34.50 -52.25 -2.69
CA VAL A 16 -34.85 -50.90 -2.18
C VAL A 16 -33.59 -50.09 -1.83
N ALA A 17 -32.53 -50.76 -1.36
CA ALA A 17 -31.24 -50.14 -1.08
C ALA A 17 -30.55 -49.63 -2.37
N GLU A 18 -30.53 -50.43 -3.44
CA GLU A 18 -29.97 -50.02 -4.74
C GLU A 18 -30.77 -48.88 -5.39
N GLN A 19 -32.10 -48.87 -5.21
CA GLN A 19 -32.94 -47.78 -5.72
C GLN A 19 -32.62 -46.45 -5.01
N ARG A 20 -32.43 -46.47 -3.68
CA ARG A 20 -31.98 -45.29 -2.92
C ARG A 20 -30.59 -44.84 -3.32
N ALA A 21 -29.65 -45.77 -3.53
CA ALA A 21 -28.30 -45.45 -3.99
C ALA A 21 -28.30 -44.78 -5.37
N ARG A 22 -29.14 -45.26 -6.31
CA ARG A 22 -29.31 -44.64 -7.63
C ARG A 22 -29.95 -43.25 -7.53
N ALA A 23 -30.96 -43.09 -6.69
CA ALA A 23 -31.59 -41.78 -6.47
C ALA A 23 -30.60 -40.77 -5.84
N ALA A 24 -29.79 -41.21 -4.88
CA ALA A 24 -28.73 -40.39 -4.29
C ALA A 24 -27.65 -40.00 -5.31
N ALA A 25 -27.24 -40.94 -6.18
CA ALA A 25 -26.27 -40.67 -7.23
C ALA A 25 -26.79 -39.65 -8.27
N LEU A 26 -28.05 -39.76 -8.67
CA LEU A 26 -28.68 -38.80 -9.60
C LEU A 26 -28.79 -37.41 -8.96
N LYS A 27 -29.18 -37.33 -7.69
CA LYS A 27 -29.24 -36.05 -6.96
C LYS A 27 -27.86 -35.40 -6.83
N ALA A 28 -26.83 -36.18 -6.47
CA ALA A 28 -25.47 -35.69 -6.39
C ALA A 28 -24.92 -35.20 -7.74
N GLN A 29 -25.30 -35.85 -8.85
CA GLN A 29 -24.96 -35.36 -10.19
C GLN A 29 -25.64 -34.02 -10.50
N GLN A 30 -26.95 -33.90 -10.24
CA GLN A 30 -27.69 -32.65 -10.43
C GLN A 30 -27.11 -31.49 -9.61
N GLU A 31 -26.77 -31.74 -8.35
CA GLU A 31 -26.14 -30.75 -7.47
C GLU A 31 -24.77 -30.29 -8.00
N ARG A 32 -23.97 -31.22 -8.54
CA ARG A 32 -22.68 -30.88 -9.17
C ARG A 32 -22.86 -30.00 -10.41
N PHE A 33 -23.79 -30.34 -11.30
CA PHE A 33 -24.08 -29.53 -12.49
C PHE A 33 -24.61 -28.13 -12.12
N ALA A 34 -25.45 -28.03 -11.09
CA ALA A 34 -25.95 -26.75 -10.58
C ALA A 34 -24.84 -25.90 -9.93
N ALA A 35 -23.93 -26.53 -9.19
CA ALA A 35 -22.78 -25.83 -8.60
C ALA A 35 -21.81 -25.33 -9.69
N GLU A 36 -21.59 -26.12 -10.73
CA GLU A 36 -20.71 -25.74 -11.84
C GLU A 36 -21.29 -24.56 -12.64
N SER A 37 -22.58 -24.61 -12.98
CA SER A 37 -23.25 -23.52 -13.70
C SER A 37 -23.24 -22.20 -12.90
N ALA A 38 -23.50 -22.27 -11.59
CA ALA A 38 -23.41 -21.12 -10.70
C ALA A 38 -21.98 -20.56 -10.62
N ALA A 39 -20.95 -21.41 -10.63
CA ALA A 39 -19.56 -20.98 -10.63
C ALA A 39 -19.16 -20.28 -11.95
N PHE A 40 -19.61 -20.82 -13.09
CA PHE A 40 -19.38 -20.19 -14.40
C PHE A 40 -20.05 -18.83 -14.52
N GLU A 41 -21.28 -18.70 -14.04
CA GLU A 41 -21.97 -17.41 -14.05
C GLU A 41 -21.28 -16.35 -13.19
N LYS A 42 -20.84 -16.73 -11.98
CA LYS A 42 -20.09 -15.82 -11.10
C LYS A 42 -18.80 -15.34 -11.79
N ARG A 43 -18.04 -16.27 -12.39
CA ARG A 43 -16.79 -15.96 -13.15
C ARG A 43 -17.04 -15.12 -14.40
N ARG A 44 -18.19 -15.26 -15.05
CA ARG A 44 -18.55 -14.45 -16.22
C ARG A 44 -18.96 -13.03 -15.80
N LYS A 45 -19.76 -12.91 -14.74
CA LYS A 45 -20.21 -11.62 -14.17
C LYS A 45 -19.03 -10.78 -13.65
N THR A 46 -18.06 -11.38 -12.96
CA THR A 46 -16.85 -10.68 -12.52
C THR A 46 -16.01 -10.21 -13.70
N ARG A 47 -15.65 -11.09 -14.64
CA ARG A 47 -14.87 -10.71 -15.84
C ARG A 47 -15.52 -9.57 -16.63
N LYS A 48 -16.85 -9.62 -16.82
CA LYS A 48 -17.59 -8.57 -17.53
C LYS A 48 -17.55 -7.23 -16.78
N ARG A 49 -17.63 -7.23 -15.44
CA ARG A 49 -17.51 -6.00 -14.62
C ARG A 49 -16.13 -5.37 -14.71
N TRP A 50 -15.07 -6.19 -14.69
CA TRP A 50 -13.69 -5.71 -14.84
C TRP A 50 -13.44 -5.06 -16.20
N LEU A 51 -13.95 -5.66 -17.28
CA LEU A 51 -13.76 -5.15 -18.64
C LEU A 51 -14.54 -3.87 -18.94
N ILE A 52 -15.68 -3.63 -18.29
CA ILE A 52 -16.56 -2.48 -18.58
C ILE A 52 -16.12 -1.21 -17.83
N GLY A 53 -15.53 -1.33 -16.63
CA GLY A 53 -15.28 -0.15 -15.77
C GLY A 53 -13.82 0.20 -15.47
N GLY A 54 -12.85 -0.69 -15.72
CA GLY A 54 -11.53 -0.58 -15.07
C GLY A 54 -10.35 -0.17 -15.96
N GLY A 55 -10.47 -0.17 -17.29
CA GLY A 55 -9.28 -0.22 -18.16
C GLY A 55 -8.40 1.03 -18.17
N VAL A 56 -9.01 2.23 -18.23
CA VAL A 56 -8.25 3.46 -18.53
C VAL A 56 -7.86 4.22 -17.27
N THR A 57 -8.76 4.34 -16.30
CA THR A 57 -8.54 5.17 -15.11
C THR A 57 -7.58 4.54 -14.10
N VAL A 58 -7.65 3.22 -13.88
CA VAL A 58 -6.73 2.52 -12.95
C VAL A 58 -5.31 2.50 -13.51
N GLY A 59 -5.15 2.38 -14.83
CA GLY A 59 -3.84 2.36 -15.48
C GLY A 59 -3.06 3.67 -15.32
N VAL A 60 -3.72 4.81 -15.53
CA VAL A 60 -3.06 6.13 -15.44
C VAL A 60 -2.61 6.43 -14.01
N VAL A 61 -3.44 6.13 -12.99
CA VAL A 61 -3.07 6.36 -11.59
C VAL A 61 -1.88 5.50 -11.16
N ALA A 62 -1.85 4.23 -11.57
CA ALA A 62 -0.72 3.35 -11.30
C ALA A 62 0.57 3.86 -11.97
N LEU A 63 0.49 4.33 -13.21
CA LEU A 63 1.64 4.84 -13.97
C LEU A 63 2.20 6.14 -13.35
N VAL A 64 1.31 7.06 -12.95
CA VAL A 64 1.70 8.29 -12.22
C VAL A 64 2.34 7.96 -10.88
N ALA A 65 1.81 7.00 -10.13
CA ALA A 65 2.39 6.56 -8.86
C ALA A 65 3.79 5.93 -9.05
N ILE A 66 3.98 5.10 -10.08
CA ILE A 66 5.29 4.53 -10.43
C ILE A 66 6.28 5.64 -10.80
N TRP A 67 5.86 6.61 -11.62
CA TRP A 67 6.71 7.74 -12.00
C TRP A 67 7.11 8.58 -10.80
N TYR A 68 6.18 8.88 -9.89
CA TYR A 68 6.48 9.63 -8.67
C TYR A 68 7.41 8.86 -7.73
N ALA A 69 7.21 7.54 -7.59
CA ALA A 69 8.06 6.69 -6.78
C ALA A 69 9.49 6.56 -7.35
N ALA A 70 9.62 6.51 -8.68
CA ALA A 70 10.91 6.46 -9.36
C ALA A 70 11.65 7.80 -9.38
N ALA A 71 10.92 8.92 -9.50
CA ALA A 71 11.49 10.26 -9.56
C ALA A 71 11.82 10.86 -8.18
N SER A 72 11.32 10.27 -7.09
CA SER A 72 11.60 10.75 -5.74
C SER A 72 13.03 10.37 -5.33
N PRO A 73 13.93 11.34 -5.08
CA PRO A 73 15.29 11.05 -4.68
C PRO A 73 15.30 10.31 -3.32
N LYS A 74 16.00 9.18 -3.28
CA LYS A 74 16.13 8.35 -2.06
C LYS A 74 16.91 9.06 -0.94
N ASN A 75 17.76 10.02 -1.31
CA ASN A 75 18.54 10.84 -0.39
C ASN A 75 18.22 12.31 -0.68
N VAL A 76 17.78 13.04 0.35
CA VAL A 76 17.47 14.46 0.24
C VAL A 76 18.30 15.24 1.26
N THR A 77 19.00 16.26 0.80
CA THR A 77 19.77 17.13 1.68
C THR A 77 18.85 18.16 2.34
N ALA A 78 18.88 18.25 3.66
CA ALA A 78 18.20 19.29 4.41
C ALA A 78 19.15 20.47 4.71
N GLN A 79 18.60 21.67 4.65
CA GLN A 79 19.27 22.93 4.97
C GLN A 79 18.46 23.67 6.04
N CYS A 80 19.09 24.08 7.13
CA CYS A 80 18.42 24.96 8.08
C CYS A 80 18.30 26.39 7.51
N THR A 81 17.11 26.97 7.60
CA THR A 81 16.82 28.33 7.13
C THR A 81 16.09 29.13 8.18
N ASP A 82 16.35 30.43 8.23
CA ASP A 82 15.64 31.38 9.11
C ASP A 82 14.29 31.83 8.53
N SER A 83 13.62 32.74 9.23
CA SER A 83 12.36 33.36 8.81
C SER A 83 12.44 34.16 7.49
N ASN A 84 13.64 34.60 7.10
CA ASN A 84 13.92 35.33 5.85
C ASN A 84 14.33 34.40 4.70
N ASN A 85 14.27 33.08 4.91
CA ASN A 85 14.77 32.04 4.01
C ASN A 85 16.28 32.09 3.75
N VAL A 86 17.03 32.67 4.68
CA VAL A 86 18.49 32.67 4.67
C VAL A 86 18.98 31.38 5.31
N ILE A 87 19.91 30.70 4.66
CA ILE A 87 20.51 29.48 5.18
C ILE A 87 21.35 29.84 6.41
N VAL A 88 21.09 29.15 7.51
CA VAL A 88 21.84 29.27 8.76
C VAL A 88 22.59 27.97 9.02
N ASP A 89 23.34 27.94 10.11
CA ASP A 89 23.98 26.71 10.55
C ASP A 89 22.93 25.62 10.82
N ASP A 90 23.26 24.38 10.46
CA ASP A 90 22.35 23.23 10.63
C ASP A 90 22.03 22.98 12.11
N ASP A 91 22.91 23.40 13.03
CA ASP A 91 22.73 23.31 14.48
C ASP A 91 21.44 23.98 14.96
N TYR A 92 21.03 25.11 14.37
CA TYR A 92 19.79 25.81 14.76
C TYR A 92 18.53 24.97 14.52
N CYS A 93 18.60 23.99 13.62
CA CYS A 93 17.49 23.08 13.37
C CYS A 93 17.67 21.72 14.06
N ASP A 94 18.79 21.48 14.74
CA ASP A 94 19.06 20.25 15.47
C ASP A 94 18.21 20.12 16.74
N GLU A 95 17.71 18.91 17.00
CA GLU A 95 16.81 18.63 18.12
C GLU A 95 17.44 18.89 19.48
N SER A 96 18.72 18.56 19.64
CA SER A 96 19.45 18.75 20.89
C SER A 96 19.75 20.22 21.12
N TYR A 97 20.09 20.95 20.06
CA TYR A 97 20.43 22.37 20.13
C TYR A 97 19.22 23.23 20.49
N TYR A 98 18.12 23.16 19.75
CA TYR A 98 16.99 24.03 20.05
C TYR A 98 16.36 23.71 21.40
N ARG A 99 16.33 22.43 21.82
CA ARG A 99 15.79 22.06 23.15
C ARG A 99 16.65 22.58 24.29
N SER A 100 17.97 22.53 24.17
CA SER A 100 18.88 23.05 25.20
C SER A 100 18.83 24.58 25.29
N HIS A 101 18.48 25.27 24.21
CA HIS A 101 18.33 26.72 24.14
C HIS A 101 16.90 27.22 24.41
N GLY A 102 16.06 26.40 25.06
CA GLY A 102 14.68 26.77 25.43
C GLY A 102 13.71 26.90 24.25
N GLY A 103 14.09 26.35 23.09
CA GLY A 103 13.32 26.33 21.88
C GLY A 103 12.40 25.11 21.75
N TYR A 104 11.45 25.20 20.83
CA TYR A 104 10.49 24.15 20.54
C TYR A 104 10.18 24.04 19.05
N SER A 105 9.76 22.86 18.60
CA SER A 105 9.36 22.62 17.22
C SER A 105 7.85 22.43 17.14
N SER A 106 7.17 23.15 16.24
CA SER A 106 5.74 23.04 15.98
C SER A 106 5.43 23.23 14.50
N GLY A 107 4.61 22.34 13.92
CA GLY A 107 4.15 22.46 12.53
C GLY A 107 5.27 22.45 11.46
N GLY A 108 6.43 21.88 11.79
CA GLY A 108 7.60 21.90 10.90
C GLY A 108 8.46 23.18 11.00
N PHE A 109 8.13 24.10 11.91
CA PHE A 109 8.95 25.25 12.28
C PHE A 109 9.59 25.01 13.64
N ILE A 110 10.79 25.55 13.82
CA ILE A 110 11.59 25.48 15.04
C ILE A 110 11.73 26.90 15.57
N TYR A 111 11.37 27.13 16.83
CA TYR A 111 11.40 28.44 17.44
C TYR A 111 12.47 28.46 18.53
N ILE A 112 13.41 29.40 18.43
CA ILE A 112 14.49 29.59 19.42
C ILE A 112 14.65 31.08 19.67
N GLY A 113 14.54 31.50 20.93
CA GLY A 113 14.80 32.90 21.31
C GLY A 113 13.99 33.95 20.53
N GLY A 114 12.75 33.64 20.13
CA GLY A 114 11.89 34.53 19.35
C GLY A 114 12.12 34.52 17.84
N SER A 115 13.11 33.78 17.34
CA SER A 115 13.33 33.55 15.91
C SER A 115 12.73 32.22 15.47
N SER A 116 12.28 32.14 14.22
CA SER A 116 11.77 30.90 13.61
C SER A 116 12.72 30.37 12.54
N TYR A 117 12.87 29.06 12.54
CA TYR A 117 13.73 28.30 11.66
C TYR A 117 12.95 27.15 11.03
N ARG A 118 13.36 26.71 9.84
CA ARG A 118 12.75 25.57 9.15
C ARG A 118 13.75 24.87 8.25
N TYR A 119 13.54 23.57 8.04
CA TYR A 119 14.28 22.80 7.06
C TYR A 119 13.78 23.05 5.63
N ASN A 120 14.70 23.40 4.74
CA ASN A 120 14.52 23.34 3.29
C ASN A 120 15.16 22.03 2.76
N TYR A 121 14.35 21.19 2.11
CA TYR A 121 14.72 19.88 1.59
C TYR A 121 15.03 19.97 0.09
N GLY A 122 16.23 19.56 -0.31
CA GLY A 122 16.68 19.56 -1.71
C GLY A 122 17.05 20.94 -2.26
N GLY A 123 17.07 21.97 -1.41
CA GLY A 123 17.55 23.30 -1.76
C GLY A 123 19.08 23.37 -1.81
N SER A 124 19.57 24.41 -2.48
CA SER A 124 21.01 24.70 -2.62
C SER A 124 21.33 26.10 -2.12
N GLY A 125 22.60 26.33 -1.77
CA GLY A 125 23.10 27.61 -1.27
C GLY A 125 24.19 27.42 -0.22
N VAL A 126 24.60 28.51 0.41
CA VAL A 126 25.60 28.54 1.48
C VAL A 126 25.06 29.34 2.67
N VAL A 127 25.63 29.12 3.86
CA VAL A 127 25.25 29.87 5.07
C VAL A 127 25.39 31.38 4.81
N GLY A 128 24.36 32.14 5.20
CA GLY A 128 24.27 33.58 4.97
C GLY A 128 23.67 33.99 3.62
N GLN A 129 23.38 33.04 2.72
CA GLN A 129 22.67 33.30 1.46
C GLN A 129 21.24 32.79 1.52
N LYS A 130 20.36 33.33 0.66
CA LYS A 130 19.00 32.80 0.53
C LYS A 130 19.02 31.40 -0.07
N ALA A 131 18.22 30.49 0.49
CA ALA A 131 18.06 29.15 -0.07
C ALA A 131 17.44 29.23 -1.47
N VAL A 132 18.03 28.53 -2.43
CA VAL A 132 17.57 28.47 -3.81
C VAL A 132 16.99 27.09 -4.11
N GLY A 133 15.73 27.07 -4.54
CA GLY A 133 14.99 25.85 -4.87
C GLY A 133 14.57 25.04 -3.63
N GLY A 134 14.38 23.74 -3.85
CA GLY A 134 13.95 22.80 -2.80
C GLY A 134 12.47 22.93 -2.43
N SER A 135 12.09 22.22 -1.37
CA SER A 135 10.76 22.25 -0.77
C SER A 135 10.88 22.32 0.74
N TYR A 136 9.93 22.95 1.40
CA TYR A 136 9.87 22.94 2.86
C TYR A 136 8.95 21.87 3.43
N THR A 137 8.31 21.11 2.55
CA THR A 137 7.54 19.94 2.95
C THR A 137 8.47 18.76 3.07
N ALA A 138 8.46 18.11 4.24
CA ALA A 138 9.29 16.94 4.48
C ALA A 138 8.95 15.82 3.47
N PRO A 139 9.94 15.28 2.74
CA PRO A 139 9.72 14.21 1.78
C PRO A 139 9.34 12.92 2.51
N LYS A 140 8.30 12.23 2.04
CA LYS A 140 7.86 10.95 2.61
C LYS A 140 8.73 9.81 2.09
N GLY A 141 9.33 9.03 3.00
CA GLY A 141 10.08 7.82 2.64
C GLY A 141 11.46 8.07 2.00
N ALA A 142 11.99 9.30 2.11
CA ALA A 142 13.36 9.62 1.71
C ALA A 142 14.28 9.63 2.94
N ASN A 143 15.54 9.23 2.77
CA ASN A 143 16.55 9.43 3.77
C ASN A 143 17.00 10.90 3.72
N VAL A 144 16.83 11.62 4.82
CA VAL A 144 17.16 13.04 4.88
C VAL A 144 18.44 13.23 5.69
N THR A 145 19.40 13.94 5.11
CA THR A 145 20.68 14.26 5.75
C THR A 145 20.92 15.76 5.72
N THR A 146 21.37 16.34 6.83
CA THR A 146 21.90 17.72 6.81
C THR A 146 23.22 17.79 6.04
N LYS A 147 23.73 19.00 5.76
CA LYS A 147 25.07 19.15 5.17
C LYS A 147 26.17 18.76 6.15
N SER A 148 25.92 18.92 7.45
CA SER A 148 26.80 18.45 8.52
C SER A 148 26.86 16.92 8.64
N GLY A 149 26.05 16.17 7.88
CA GLY A 149 26.05 14.70 7.87
C GLY A 149 25.11 14.06 8.90
N THR A 150 24.35 14.86 9.64
CA THR A 150 23.36 14.38 10.61
C THR A 150 22.12 13.88 9.87
N SER A 151 21.70 12.65 10.15
CA SER A 151 20.46 12.10 9.60
C SER A 151 19.24 12.75 10.28
N VAL A 152 18.50 13.56 9.53
CA VAL A 152 17.25 14.18 9.99
C VAL A 152 16.10 13.24 9.67
N GLN A 153 16.04 12.09 10.35
CA GLN A 153 14.95 11.13 10.16
C GLN A 153 13.70 11.59 10.93
N ARG A 154 13.09 12.70 10.52
CA ARG A 154 11.81 13.19 11.06
C ARG A 154 10.67 12.59 10.25
N GLY A 155 10.23 11.38 10.63
CA GLY A 155 9.04 10.75 10.05
C GLY A 155 9.25 9.29 9.69
N GLY A 156 9.64 8.49 10.68
CA GLY A 156 9.35 7.06 10.63
C GLY A 156 7.82 6.89 10.50
N PHE A 157 7.41 6.04 9.56
CA PHE A 157 6.07 5.53 9.39
C PHE A 157 5.34 5.45 10.75
N GLY A 158 4.28 6.23 10.91
CA GLY A 158 3.26 5.89 11.88
C GLY A 158 2.75 4.51 11.51
N VAL A 159 3.20 3.50 12.26
CA VAL A 159 2.58 2.18 12.23
C VAL A 159 1.11 2.42 12.53
N SER A 160 0.27 2.24 11.52
CA SER A 160 -1.16 2.07 11.72
C SER A 160 -1.32 0.87 12.65
N SER A 161 -1.59 1.13 13.93
CA SER A 161 -2.15 0.15 14.85
C SER A 161 -3.59 -0.13 14.43
N GLY A 162 -3.74 -0.76 13.26
CA GLY A 162 -4.94 -1.43 12.84
C GLY A 162 -4.94 -2.79 13.52
N SER A 163 -5.34 -2.84 14.78
CA SER A 163 -5.68 -4.08 15.46
C SER A 163 -7.02 -4.57 14.93
N SER A 164 -7.02 -5.11 13.71
CA SER A 164 -8.03 -6.07 13.25
C SER A 164 -7.57 -7.46 13.71
N SER A 165 -7.96 -7.82 14.92
CA SER A 165 -7.96 -9.21 15.38
C SER A 165 -9.40 -9.63 15.58
N SER A 166 -9.97 -10.10 14.47
CA SER A 166 -11.03 -11.10 14.45
C SER A 166 -10.41 -12.46 14.73
N GLY A 167 -10.93 -13.22 15.72
CA GLY A 167 -10.63 -14.65 15.84
C GLY A 167 -10.69 -15.15 17.28
N GLY A 168 -11.75 -15.90 17.60
CA GLY A 168 -11.98 -16.60 18.87
C GLY A 168 -13.46 -16.81 19.11
#